data_AF-W1Y8Z5-F1
#
_entry.id   AF-W1Y8Z5-F1
#
_cell.length_a   1.000
_cell.length_b   1.000
_cell.length_c   1.000
_cell.angle_alpha   90.00
_cell.angle_beta   90.00
_cell.angle_gamma   90.00
#
_symmetry.space_group_name_H-M   'P 1'
#
loop_
_entity.id
_entity.type
_entity.pdbx_description
1 polymer ?
#
loop_
_entity_poly.entity_id
_entity_poly.type
_entity_poly.pdbx_seq_one_letter_code
_entity_poly.pdbx_strand_id
1 'polypeptide(L)' 'MDALVLTGIKSLELQDIAQPEVKPNEVKIHTAFAGICGTDHALYAGLPGS' A
#
# COMPACT_ATOMS: atom_id res chain seq x y z
N MET A 1 6.05 -7.38 -8.44
CA MET A 1 6.45 -7.31 -7.02
C MET A 1 5.20 -7.49 -6.19
N ASP A 2 5.28 -8.26 -5.11
CA ASP A 2 4.14 -8.49 -4.24
C ASP A 2 3.77 -7.22 -3.47
N ALA A 3 2.48 -6.87 -3.46
CA ALA A 3 1.91 -5.76 -2.71
C ALA A 3 0.56 -6.15 -2.12
N LEU A 4 0.27 -5.68 -0.90
CA LEU A 4 -1.06 -5.78 -0.30
C LEU A 4 -1.91 -4.57 -0.73
N VAL A 5 -2.94 -4.80 -1.53
CA VAL A 5 -3.72 -3.76 -2.21
C VAL A 5 -5.15 -3.74 -1.68
N LEU A 6 -5.64 -2.56 -1.32
CA LEU A 6 -7.05 -2.34 -0.96
C LEU A 6 -7.89 -2.32 -2.24
N THR A 7 -8.59 -3.42 -2.52
CA THR A 7 -9.42 -3.58 -3.74
C THR A 7 -10.89 -3.18 -3.52
N GLY A 8 -11.29 -2.99 -2.27
CA GLY A 8 -12.63 -2.55 -1.88
C GLY A 8 -12.78 -2.39 -0.38
N ILE A 9 -13.96 -1.94 0.08
CA ILE A 9 -14.26 -1.87 1.51
C ILE A 9 -14.15 -3.28 2.09
N LYS A 10 -13.31 -3.39 3.13
CA LYS A 10 -12.96 -4.65 3.79
C LYS A 10 -12.37 -5.72 2.86
N SER A 11 -11.67 -5.31 1.79
CA SER A 11 -11.05 -6.23 0.83
C SER A 11 -9.61 -5.83 0.57
N LEU A 12 -8.68 -6.66 1.05
CA LEU A 12 -7.25 -6.55 0.81
C LEU A 12 -6.76 -7.82 0.11
N GLU A 13 -6.00 -7.64 -0.96
CA GLU A 13 -5.48 -8.73 -1.78
C GLU A 13 -3.98 -8.61 -1.95
N LEU A 14 -3.26 -9.73 -1.87
CA LEU A 14 -1.88 -9.79 -2.34
C LEU A 14 -1.89 -9.88 -3.86
N GLN A 15 -1.24 -8.92 -4.51
CA GLN A 15 -1.14 -8.83 -5.96
C GLN A 15 0.31 -8.70 -6.40
N ASP A 16 0.64 -9.34 -7.53
CA ASP A 16 1.89 -9.10 -8.24
C ASP A 16 1.72 -7.87 -9.15
N ILE A 17 2.33 -6.75 -8.76
CA ILE A 17 2.24 -5.49 -9.51
C ILE A 17 3.55 -5.13 -10.20
N ALA A 18 3.48 -4.34 -11.27
CA ALA A 18 4.67 -3.86 -11.97
C ALA A 18 5.58 -3.05 -11.02
N GLN A 19 6.89 -3.24 -11.14
CA GLN A 19 7.82 -2.40 -10.37
C GLN A 19 7.83 -0.97 -10.92
N PRO A 20 7.84 0.06 -10.05
CA PRO A 20 7.86 1.44 -10.50
C PRO A 20 9.21 1.80 -11.14
N GLU A 21 9.15 2.69 -12.14
CA GLU A 21 10.31 3.36 -12.72
C GLU A 21 10.67 4.61 -11.89
N VAL A 22 11.97 4.85 -11.70
CA VAL A 22 12.46 5.95 -10.85
C VAL A 22 12.55 7.24 -11.66
N LYS A 23 11.89 8.31 -11.20
CA LYS A 23 12.00 9.65 -11.80
C LYS A 23 13.16 10.46 -11.20
N PRO A 24 13.59 11.58 -11.81
CA PRO A 24 14.77 12.34 -11.38
C PRO A 24 14.82 12.79 -9.90
N ASN A 25 13.69 12.86 -9.20
CA ASN A 25 13.60 13.27 -7.79
C ASN A 25 13.07 12.17 -6.87
N GLU A 26 13.16 10.91 -7.30
CA GLU A 26 12.67 9.76 -6.54
C GLU A 26 13.82 8.80 -6.23
N VAL A 27 13.65 8.02 -5.18
CA VAL A 27 14.56 6.92 -4.83
C VAL A 27 13.75 5.64 -4.66
N LYS A 28 14.28 4.53 -5.16
CA LYS A 28 13.65 3.22 -5.01
C LYS A 28 14.11 2.58 -3.71
N ILE A 29 13.15 2.26 -2.84
CA ILE A 29 13.39 1.64 -1.55
C ILE A 29 12.90 0.19 -1.60
N HIS A 30 13.74 -0.73 -1.12
CA HIS A 30 13.32 -2.09 -0.81
C HIS A 30 12.85 -2.13 0.64
N THR A 31 11.54 -2.18 0.84
CA THR A 31 10.92 -2.13 2.17
C THR A 31 11.25 -3.41 2.95
N ALA A 32 11.98 -3.28 4.06
CA ALA A 32 12.23 -4.41 4.96
C ALA A 32 11.03 -4.71 5.88
N PHE A 33 10.41 -3.65 6.41
CA PHE A 33 9.25 -3.73 7.31
C PHE A 33 8.35 -2.50 7.10
N ALA A 34 7.04 -2.68 7.26
CA ALA A 34 6.05 -1.61 7.30
C ALA A 34 5.06 -1.90 8.43
N GLY A 35 4.90 -0.96 9.37
CA GLY A 35 3.92 -1.07 10.44
C GLY A 35 2.51 -0.71 9.95
N ILE A 36 1.49 -1.25 10.62
CA ILE A 36 0.09 -0.92 10.35
C ILE A 36 -0.32 0.23 11.26
N CYS A 37 -0.81 1.32 10.66
CA CYS A 37 -1.32 2.49 11.35
C CYS A 37 -2.82 2.34 11.65
N GLY A 38 -3.33 3.07 12.65
CA GLY A 38 -4.78 3.15 12.90
C GLY A 38 -5.57 3.67 11.69
N THR A 39 -4.96 4.54 10.88
CA THR A 39 -5.57 5.03 9.63
C THR A 39 -5.77 3.92 8.61
N ASP A 40 -4.90 2.91 8.55
CA ASP A 40 -5.06 1.78 7.63
C ASP A 40 -6.32 0.97 7.96
N HIS A 41 -6.64 0.83 9.26
CA HIS A 41 -7.91 0.23 9.70
C HIS A 41 -9.13 1.07 9.29
N ALA A 42 -9.03 2.40 9.39
CA ALA A 42 -10.11 3.30 8.96
C ALA A 42 -10.36 3.17 7.45
N LEU A 43 -9.30 3.21 6.65
CA LEU A 43 -9.36 3.02 5.20
C LEU A 43 -9.96 1.65 4.82
N TYR A 44 -9.51 0.58 5.49
CA TYR A 44 -10.08 -0.76 5.31
C TYR A 44 -11.59 -0.81 5.62
N ALA A 45 -12.04 -0.06 6.62
CA ALA A 45 -13.46 0.06 6.96
C ALA A 45 -14.27 0.98 6.03
N GLY A 46 -13.63 1.64 5.05
CA GLY A 46 -14.28 2.60 4.16
C GLY A 46 -14.52 3.97 4.80
N LEU A 47 -13.81 4.29 5.89
CA LEU A 47 -13.87 5.59 6.55
C LEU A 47 -12.80 6.53 5.95
N PRO A 48 -12.96 7.87 6.09
CA PRO A 48 -11.96 8.82 5.60
C PRO A 48 -10.56 8.54 6.15
N GLY A 49 -9.55 8.70 5.28
CA GLY A 49 -8.16 8.79 5.71
C GLY A 49 -7.91 10.10 6.48
N SER A 50 -6.80 10.16 7.21
CA SER A 50 -6.33 11.38 7.90
C SER A 50 -6.09 12.53 6.95
#